data_AF-A0A2Z6QFN9-F1
#
_entry.id   AF-A0A2Z6QFN9-F1
#
_cell.length_a   1.000
_cell.length_b   1.000
_cell.length_c   1.000
_cell.angle_alpha   90.00
_cell.angle_beta   90.00
_cell.angle_gamma   90.00
#
_symmetry.space_group_name_H-M   'P 1'
#
loop_
_entity.id
_entity.type
_entity.pdbx_description
1 polymer ?
#
loop_
_entity_poly.entity_id
_entity_poly.type
_entity_poly.pdbx_seq_one_letter_code
_entity_poly.pdbx_strand_id
1 'polypeptide(L)'
;MEFLAENLVGFGDLTAGKENIEKNFINWTSGDETIDSFIQKKQLRYNGNDAVFEWIPYNELINIKEIENNCLTTAIWKKGPLFYDKDEKEWIRESYEKS
;
A
#
# COMPACT_ATOMS: atom_id res chain seq x y z
N MET A 1 -19.87 -7.51 -24.87
CA MET A 1 -19.33 -6.23 -24.38
C MET A 1 -17.83 -6.41 -24.36
N GLU A 2 -17.20 -6.17 -25.52
CA GLU A 2 -15.75 -6.26 -25.71
C GLU A 2 -15.10 -5.02 -25.10
N PHE A 3 -14.09 -5.23 -24.25
CA PHE A 3 -13.25 -4.14 -23.76
C PHE A 3 -12.08 -3.98 -24.73
N LEU A 4 -12.13 -2.93 -25.55
CA LEU A 4 -10.97 -2.38 -26.23
C LEU A 4 -10.33 -1.34 -25.32
N ALA A 5 -9.05 -1.52 -25.00
CA ALA A 5 -8.14 -0.42 -24.78
C ALA A 5 -6.76 -0.87 -25.27
N GLU A 6 -6.28 -0.15 -26.27
CA GLU A 6 -5.12 -0.45 -27.10
C GLU A 6 -3.78 -0.23 -26.40
N ASN A 7 -2.76 -0.84 -26.99
CA ASN A 7 -1.36 -0.78 -26.64
C ASN A 7 -0.81 0.65 -26.54
N LEU A 8 -0.04 0.92 -25.48
CA LEU A 8 1.06 1.88 -25.48
C LEU A 8 2.36 1.14 -25.20
N VAL A 9 3.24 1.22 -26.20
CA VAL A 9 4.56 0.62 -26.30
C VAL A 9 5.50 1.29 -25.29
N GLY A 10 6.23 0.48 -24.50
CA GLY A 10 7.50 0.89 -23.88
C GLY A 10 7.48 1.32 -22.42
N PHE A 11 6.98 0.49 -21.50
CA PHE A 11 7.44 0.45 -20.11
C PHE A 11 7.48 -1.03 -19.68
N GLY A 12 8.54 -1.44 -18.98
CA GLY A 12 8.77 -2.84 -18.60
C GLY A 12 7.51 -3.46 -17.99
N ASP A 13 7.27 -4.72 -18.37
CA ASP A 13 6.16 -5.59 -17.98
C ASP A 13 5.51 -5.21 -16.62
N LEU A 14 4.51 -4.31 -16.67
CA LEU A 14 3.73 -3.87 -15.50
C LEU A 14 2.73 -4.95 -15.06
N THR A 15 2.57 -6.00 -15.86
CA THR A 15 1.57 -7.06 -15.68
C THR A 15 1.90 -7.92 -14.46
N ALA A 16 3.19 -8.24 -14.25
CA ALA A 16 3.64 -9.03 -13.10
C ALA A 16 3.36 -8.34 -11.75
N GLY A 17 3.53 -7.01 -11.67
CA GLY A 17 3.24 -6.25 -10.43
C GLY A 17 1.74 -6.18 -10.13
N LYS A 18 0.90 -6.00 -11.16
CA LYS A 18 -0.56 -5.89 -11.01
C LYS A 18 -1.22 -7.22 -10.62
N GLU A 19 -0.83 -8.33 -11.26
CA GLU A 19 -1.34 -9.66 -10.93
C GLU A 19 -1.00 -10.10 -9.50
N ASN A 20 0.16 -9.65 -8.99
CA ASN A 20 0.58 -9.96 -7.62
C ASN A 20 -0.27 -9.20 -6.60
N ILE A 21 -0.77 -8.00 -6.93
CA ILE A 21 -1.55 -7.20 -6.00
C ILE A 21 -2.96 -7.76 -5.81
N GLU A 22 -3.60 -8.14 -6.91
CA GLU A 22 -4.92 -8.76 -6.85
C GLU A 22 -4.90 -10.06 -6.02
N LYS A 23 -3.84 -10.87 -6.13
CA LYS A 23 -3.72 -12.11 -5.34
C LYS A 23 -3.37 -11.87 -3.87
N ASN A 24 -2.55 -10.87 -3.57
CA ASN A 24 -2.03 -10.68 -2.20
C ASN A 24 -2.87 -9.74 -1.32
N PHE A 25 -3.61 -8.79 -1.91
CA PHE A 25 -4.28 -7.73 -1.13
C PHE A 25 -5.82 -7.76 -1.15
N ILE A 26 -6.45 -8.63 -1.94
CA ILE A 26 -7.93 -8.76 -2.00
C ILE A 26 -8.57 -9.13 -0.64
N ASN A 27 -7.81 -9.68 0.30
CA ASN A 27 -8.33 -10.16 1.58
C ASN A 27 -8.26 -9.15 2.74
N TRP A 28 -7.90 -7.88 2.49
CA TRP A 28 -7.87 -6.86 3.55
C TRP A 28 -9.25 -6.27 3.82
N THR A 29 -9.65 -6.22 5.10
CA THR A 29 -10.81 -5.48 5.57
C THR A 29 -10.52 -4.77 6.89
N SER A 30 -10.81 -3.47 6.92
CA SER A 30 -10.83 -2.64 8.12
C SER A 30 -12.10 -2.83 8.95
N GLY A 31 -13.10 -3.54 8.40
CA GLY A 31 -14.46 -3.63 8.95
C GLY A 31 -15.39 -2.50 8.48
N ASP A 32 -14.89 -1.55 7.68
CA ASP A 32 -15.68 -0.50 7.03
C ASP A 32 -15.60 -0.63 5.50
N GLU A 33 -16.71 -0.97 4.87
CA GLU A 33 -16.79 -1.23 3.43
C GLU A 33 -16.38 -0.02 2.57
N THR A 34 -16.62 1.20 3.05
CA THR A 34 -16.28 2.42 2.30
C THR A 34 -14.78 2.64 2.29
N ILE A 35 -14.14 2.47 3.45
CA ILE A 35 -12.68 2.56 3.59
C ILE A 35 -12.02 1.43 2.80
N ASP A 36 -12.53 0.21 2.90
CA ASP A 36 -11.99 -0.96 2.23
C ASP A 36 -12.03 -0.81 0.70
N SER A 37 -13.16 -0.36 0.16
CA SER A 37 -13.33 -0.08 -1.27
C SER A 37 -12.36 1.00 -1.77
N PHE A 38 -12.14 2.05 -0.96
CA PHE A 38 -11.19 3.11 -1.30
C PHE A 38 -9.75 2.58 -1.34
N ILE A 39 -9.35 1.77 -0.36
CA ILE A 39 -8.02 1.17 -0.29
C ILE A 39 -7.79 0.26 -1.50
N GLN A 40 -8.71 -0.65 -1.79
CA GLN A 40 -8.61 -1.56 -2.93
C GLN A 40 -8.47 -0.78 -4.25
N LYS A 41 -9.24 0.30 -4.43
CA LYS A 41 -9.12 1.16 -5.62
C LYS A 41 -7.75 1.82 -5.74
N LYS A 42 -7.09 2.16 -4.62
CA LYS A 42 -5.72 2.69 -4.62
C LYS A 42 -4.70 1.61 -4.94
N GLN A 43 -4.84 0.43 -4.35
CA GLN A 43 -3.98 -0.73 -4.61
C GLN A 43 -4.04 -1.18 -6.08
N LEU A 44 -5.23 -1.19 -6.70
CA LEU A 44 -5.40 -1.51 -8.14
C LEU A 44 -4.69 -0.52 -9.08
N ARG A 45 -4.36 0.69 -8.61
CA ARG A 45 -3.63 1.73 -9.36
C ARG A 45 -2.15 1.78 -9.02
N TYR A 46 -1.69 0.91 -8.13
CA TYR A 46 -0.29 0.86 -7.75
C TYR A 46 0.59 0.47 -8.94
N ASN A 47 1.74 1.13 -9.06
CA ASN A 47 2.63 1.03 -10.22
C ASN A 47 4.00 0.40 -9.89
N GLY A 48 4.20 -0.10 -8.66
CA GLY A 48 5.45 -0.73 -8.25
C GLY A 48 6.57 0.22 -7.85
N ASN A 49 6.32 1.52 -7.75
CA ASN A 49 7.37 2.51 -7.48
C ASN A 49 7.31 3.12 -6.07
N ASP A 50 6.20 2.96 -5.35
CA ASP A 50 5.97 3.58 -4.04
C ASP A 50 5.59 2.52 -2.98
N ALA A 51 5.27 2.95 -1.77
CA ALA A 51 4.65 2.07 -0.77
C ALA A 51 3.22 1.69 -1.19
N VAL A 52 2.79 0.49 -0.81
CA VAL A 52 1.40 0.07 -0.98
C VAL A 52 0.49 0.90 -0.07
N PHE A 53 -0.69 1.26 -0.57
CA PHE A 53 -1.71 1.92 0.24
C PHE A 53 -2.36 0.88 1.18
N GLU A 54 -2.20 1.05 2.49
CA GLU A 54 -2.61 0.08 3.51
C GLU A 54 -3.46 0.76 4.61
N TRP A 55 -4.37 -0.01 5.22
CA TRP A 55 -4.98 0.38 6.49
C TRP A 55 -4.02 0.07 7.64
N ILE A 56 -3.88 0.97 8.60
CA ILE A 56 -2.99 0.77 9.76
C ILE A 56 -3.84 0.71 11.02
N PRO A 57 -3.93 -0.47 11.66
CA PRO A 57 -4.57 -0.57 12.96
C PRO A 57 -3.91 0.36 13.98
N TYR A 58 -4.71 1.03 14.81
CA TYR A 58 -4.20 2.00 15.77
C TYR A 58 -3.16 1.40 16.74
N ASN A 59 -3.31 0.13 17.11
CA ASN A 59 -2.36 -0.59 17.97
C ASN A 59 -0.99 -0.86 17.32
N GLU A 60 -0.85 -0.67 16.00
CA GLU A 60 0.43 -0.74 15.27
C GLU A 60 1.21 0.58 15.29
N LEU A 61 0.58 1.66 15.78
CA LEU A 61 1.19 2.98 15.92
C LEU A 61 1.82 3.14 17.32
N ILE A 62 2.99 3.78 17.37
CA ILE A 62 3.69 4.15 18.61
C ILE A 62 4.17 5.60 18.55
N ASN A 63 4.60 6.12 19.71
CA ASN A 63 5.17 7.47 19.82
C ASN A 63 4.25 8.54 19.23
N ILE A 64 2.94 8.40 19.49
CA ILE A 64 1.90 9.30 19.01
C ILE A 64 2.08 10.64 19.72
N LYS A 65 2.31 11.72 18.96
CA LYS A 65 2.59 13.07 19.47
C LYS A 65 1.75 14.10 18.74
N GLU A 66 1.08 14.96 19.49
CA GLU A 66 0.42 16.15 18.98
C GLU A 66 1.46 17.26 18.78
N ILE A 67 1.42 17.93 17.63
CA ILE A 67 2.41 18.95 17.24
C ILE A 67 1.81 20.36 17.25
N GLU A 68 0.59 20.54 16.74
CA GLU A 68 -0.07 21.85 16.67
C GLU A 68 -1.47 21.77 17.28
N ASN A 69 -1.67 22.29 18.50
CA ASN A 69 -2.97 22.55 19.14
C ASN A 69 -4.11 21.55 18.75
N ASN A 70 -3.83 20.25 18.80
CA ASN A 70 -4.74 19.14 18.47
C ASN A 70 -5.19 19.05 16.98
N CYS A 71 -4.56 19.78 16.07
CA CYS A 71 -4.84 19.74 14.63
C CYS A 71 -3.92 18.76 13.86
N LEU A 72 -2.69 18.58 14.36
CA LEU A 72 -1.72 17.68 13.73
C LEU A 72 -1.15 16.69 14.75
N THR A 73 -1.26 15.40 14.43
CA THR A 73 -0.70 14.29 15.20
C THR A 73 0.27 13.52 14.33
N THR A 74 1.43 13.20 14.89
CA THR A 74 2.41 12.30 14.28
C THR A 74 2.45 10.98 15.03
N ALA A 75 2.79 9.91 14.32
CA ALA A 75 2.95 8.58 14.88
C ALA A 75 4.03 7.83 14.10
N ILE A 76 4.64 6.85 14.76
CA ILE A 76 5.56 5.91 14.13
C ILE A 76 4.80 4.61 13.91
N TRP A 77 4.85 4.07 12.69
CA TRP A 77 4.29 2.77 12.39
C TRP A 77 5.32 1.68 12.63
N LYS A 78 5.05 0.76 13.58
CA LYS A 78 6.00 -0.29 13.99
C LYS A 78 6.44 -1.19 12.83
N LYS A 79 5.48 -1.69 12.06
CA LYS A 79 5.74 -2.61 10.94
C LYS A 79 6.29 -1.89 9.72
N GLY A 80 6.03 -0.59 9.62
CA GLY A 80 6.45 0.23 8.50
C GLY A 80 5.77 -0.10 7.16
N PRO A 81 6.00 0.75 6.15
CA PRO A 81 5.41 0.61 4.83
C PRO A 81 5.88 -0.67 4.12
N LEU A 82 4.97 -1.25 3.32
CA LEU A 82 5.25 -2.38 2.44
C LEU A 82 5.64 -1.90 1.04
N PHE A 83 6.74 -2.43 0.52
CA PHE A 83 7.26 -2.17 -0.82
C PHE A 83 7.47 -3.48 -1.58
N TYR A 84 7.46 -3.39 -2.91
CA TYR A 84 7.90 -4.49 -3.75
C TYR A 84 9.34 -4.25 -4.17
N ASP A 85 10.26 -5.09 -3.70
CA ASP A 85 11.63 -5.12 -4.18
C ASP A 85 11.65 -5.76 -5.57
N LYS A 86 12.08 -5.01 -6.58
CA LYS A 86 12.11 -5.49 -7.97
C LYS A 86 13.29 -6.41 -8.24
N ASP A 87 14.39 -6.25 -7.49
CA ASP A 87 15.61 -7.03 -7.65
C ASP A 87 15.42 -8.41 -7.02
N GLU A 88 14.94 -8.44 -5.78
CA GLU A 88 14.63 -9.69 -5.06
C GLU A 88 13.28 -10.30 -5.48
N LYS A 89 12.41 -9.52 -6.14
CA LYS A 89 11.04 -9.91 -6.53
C LYS A 89 10.18 -10.33 -5.34
N GLU A 90 10.38 -9.67 -4.20
CA GLU A 90 9.72 -9.96 -2.94
C GLU A 90 9.08 -8.72 -2.33
N TRP A 91 8.09 -8.94 -1.46
CA TRP A 91 7.49 -7.86 -0.68
C TRP A 91 8.27 -7.64 0.61
N ILE A 92 8.81 -6.44 0.80
CA ILE A 92 9.64 -6.09 1.96
C ILE A 92 8.96 -5.00 2.79
N ARG A 93 9.23 -5.00 4.09
CA ARG A 93 8.82 -3.92 5.00
C ARG A 93 10.03 -3.23 5.59
N GLU A 94 9.99 -1.91 5.57
CA GLU A 94 10.96 -1.09 6.30
C GLU A 94 10.41 -0.80 7.70
N SER A 95 10.59 -1.74 8.62
CA SER A 95 10.15 -1.59 10.01
C SER A 95 10.93 -0.51 10.73
N TYR A 96 10.30 0.09 11.74
CA TYR A 96 11.02 0.97 12.65
C TYR A 96 11.82 0.12 13.64
N GLU A 97 13.05 -0.23 13.30
CA GLU A 97 13.99 -0.77 14.28
C GLU A 97 14.56 0.39 15.12
N LYS A 98 14.37 0.32 16.44
CA LYS A 98 15.21 1.08 17.37
C LYS A 98 16.59 0.42 17.33
N SER A 99 17.53 1.06 16.63
CA SER A 99 18.96 0.78 16.80
C SER A 99 19.44 1.21 18.19
#